data_AF-A0A2M4BUB7-F1
#
_entry.id   AF-A0A2M4BUB7-F1
#
_cell.length_a   1.000
_cell.length_b   1.000
_cell.length_c   1.000
_cell.angle_alpha   90.00
_cell.angle_beta   90.00
_cell.angle_gamma   90.00
#
_symmetry.space_group_name_H-M   'P 1'
#
loop_
_entity.id
_entity.type
_entity.pdbx_description
1 polymer ?
#
loop_
_entity_poly.entity_id
_entity_poly.type
_entity_poly.pdbx_seq_one_letter_code
_entity_poly.pdbx_strand_id
1 'polypeptide(L)'
;MVEEFMLLANVSVAEKIESEFPECAMLRRHPEPPQTNFEPLVKAAQHQGFKIITTAGKELATSLDEAVNPNNPYLNTMLRILATRCMMQAVYFISGTLQREEFFHYGLAAPIYTHFTSPIRRYADVIVHRLLAACIGADSTYPELLDKKLNSNLCNNLNYRNRMAQYAGRASVALHTHLFFRNRSEDEQAFVLFVRKNALQILVPKYGFEGTIYVTGRDNQEIKSGVRFVYDEEQQTQRCGDVVFRAFDPVTVRLSLDSTNVQHEKLVFELVRPYIPGFSVDTGEFKAEAAATVAETLAKRKGDPTPTKTKKSKKGK
;
A
#
# COMPACT_ATOMS: atom_id res chain seq x y z
N MET A 1 21.00 11.11 8.44
CA MET A 1 22.40 11.54 8.28
C MET A 1 23.12 10.70 7.21
N VAL A 2 23.27 9.38 7.36
CA VAL A 2 23.95 8.55 6.32
C VAL A 2 23.25 8.62 4.97
N GLU A 3 21.91 8.52 4.94
CA GLU A 3 21.13 8.53 3.70
C GLU A 3 21.37 9.76 2.82
N GLU A 4 21.25 10.97 3.38
CA GLU A 4 21.48 12.23 2.65
C GLU A 4 22.89 12.32 2.04
N PHE A 5 23.93 11.91 2.78
CA PHE A 5 25.29 11.88 2.24
C PHE A 5 25.45 10.87 1.11
N MET A 6 24.79 9.70 1.22
CA MET A 6 24.81 8.71 0.15
C MET A 6 24.07 9.21 -1.10
N LEU A 7 22.96 9.92 -0.93
CA LEU A 7 22.21 10.54 -2.03
C LEU A 7 23.06 11.62 -2.72
N LEU A 8 23.68 12.52 -1.95
CA LEU A 8 24.58 13.53 -2.50
C LEU A 8 25.75 12.89 -3.26
N ALA A 9 26.41 11.88 -2.69
CA ALA A 9 27.49 11.16 -3.35
C ALA A 9 27.03 10.51 -4.67
N ASN A 10 25.86 9.86 -4.67
CA ASN A 10 25.28 9.24 -5.86
C ASN A 10 24.95 10.28 -6.96
N VAL A 11 24.40 11.44 -6.59
CA VAL A 11 24.08 12.51 -7.55
C VAL A 11 25.36 13.13 -8.13
N SER A 12 26.33 13.50 -7.28
CA SER A 12 27.59 14.10 -7.75
C SER A 12 28.38 13.16 -8.66
N VAL A 13 28.39 11.85 -8.35
CA VAL A 13 29.01 10.85 -9.23
C VAL A 13 28.24 10.72 -10.55
N ALA A 14 26.90 10.72 -10.51
CA ALA A 14 26.08 10.65 -11.72
C ALA A 14 26.36 11.82 -12.67
N GLU A 15 26.44 13.05 -12.14
CA GLU A 15 26.79 14.25 -12.90
C GLU A 15 28.19 14.13 -13.52
N LYS A 16 29.19 13.69 -12.73
CA LYS A 16 30.57 13.56 -13.22
C LYS A 16 30.70 12.54 -14.33
N ILE A 17 30.14 11.33 -14.16
CA ILE A 17 30.25 10.28 -15.18
C ILE A 17 29.46 10.64 -16.44
N GLU A 18 28.31 11.32 -16.32
CA GLU A 18 27.52 11.73 -17.50
C GLU A 18 28.22 12.84 -18.28
N SER A 19 28.88 13.77 -17.60
CA SER A 19 29.63 14.85 -18.28
C SER A 19 30.80 14.35 -19.13
N GLU A 20 31.49 13.29 -18.67
CA GLU A 20 32.65 12.71 -19.38
C GLU A 20 32.24 11.63 -20.38
N PHE A 21 31.19 10.88 -20.06
CA PHE A 21 30.72 9.72 -20.81
C PHE A 21 29.22 9.83 -21.17
N PRO A 22 28.81 10.84 -21.97
CA PRO A 22 27.40 11.15 -22.21
C PRO A 22 26.63 10.03 -22.92
N GLU A 23 27.30 9.16 -23.67
CA GLU A 23 26.66 8.06 -24.41
C GLU A 23 26.64 6.71 -23.66
N CYS A 24 27.45 6.54 -22.61
CA CYS A 24 27.66 5.24 -21.97
C CYS A 24 27.57 5.25 -20.43
N ALA A 25 27.25 6.38 -19.80
CA ALA A 25 27.07 6.45 -18.36
C ALA A 25 25.94 5.53 -17.87
N MET A 26 26.22 4.72 -16.86
CA MET A 26 25.20 3.91 -16.18
C MET A 26 24.46 4.75 -15.15
N LEU A 27 23.18 4.98 -15.41
CA LEU A 27 22.31 5.83 -14.60
C LEU A 27 21.09 5.05 -14.12
N ARG A 28 20.33 5.66 -13.20
CA ARG A 28 19.10 5.10 -12.66
C ARG A 28 18.01 6.17 -12.62
N ARG A 29 16.92 5.92 -13.33
CA ARG A 29 15.76 6.82 -13.40
C ARG A 29 14.56 6.25 -12.65
N HIS A 30 13.65 7.14 -12.31
CA HIS A 30 12.32 6.79 -11.80
C HIS A 30 11.30 7.55 -12.64
N PRO A 31 10.66 6.88 -13.62
CA PRO A 31 9.69 7.54 -14.49
C PRO A 31 8.51 8.07 -13.68
N GLU A 32 7.92 9.17 -14.16
CA GLU A 32 6.73 9.76 -13.54
C GLU A 32 5.51 8.83 -13.69
N PRO A 33 4.81 8.52 -12.58
CA PRO A 33 3.61 7.69 -12.64
C PRO A 33 2.45 8.38 -13.39
N PRO A 34 1.69 7.65 -14.22
CA PRO A 34 0.47 8.17 -14.83
C PRO A 34 -0.55 8.61 -13.79
N GLN A 35 -1.32 9.67 -14.09
CA GLN A 35 -2.33 10.22 -13.17
C GLN A 35 -3.41 9.19 -12.78
N THR A 36 -3.74 8.26 -13.67
CA THR A 36 -4.69 7.17 -13.41
C THR A 36 -4.27 6.27 -12.25
N ASN A 37 -2.96 6.14 -11.98
CA ASN A 37 -2.46 5.35 -10.86
C ASN A 37 -2.83 5.98 -9.50
N PHE A 38 -3.03 7.30 -9.44
CA PHE A 38 -3.35 8.02 -8.21
C PHE A 38 -4.85 8.12 -7.93
N GLU A 39 -5.74 7.78 -8.87
CA GLU A 39 -7.19 7.85 -8.64
C GLU A 39 -7.65 7.13 -7.37
N PRO A 40 -7.17 5.91 -7.05
CA PRO A 40 -7.55 5.24 -5.80
C PRO A 40 -7.07 5.98 -4.55
N LEU A 41 -5.87 6.59 -4.59
CA LEU A 41 -5.33 7.38 -3.49
C LEU A 41 -6.17 8.64 -3.27
N VAL A 42 -6.49 9.36 -4.33
CA VAL A 42 -7.29 10.59 -4.28
C VAL A 42 -8.69 10.30 -3.72
N LYS A 43 -9.35 9.25 -4.21
CA LYS A 43 -10.66 8.82 -3.70
C LYS A 43 -10.58 8.41 -2.22
N ALA A 44 -9.59 7.61 -1.84
CA ALA A 44 -9.40 7.18 -0.46
C ALA A 44 -9.16 8.36 0.49
N ALA A 45 -8.39 9.36 0.07
CA ALA A 45 -8.17 10.58 0.87
C ALA A 45 -9.44 11.43 0.99
N GLN A 46 -10.22 11.57 -0.08
CA GLN A 46 -11.48 12.32 -0.08
C GLN A 46 -12.51 11.74 0.89
N HIS A 47 -12.61 10.41 0.99
CA HIS A 47 -13.47 9.74 1.97
C HIS A 47 -13.10 10.06 3.42
N GLN A 48 -11.83 10.38 3.67
CA GLN A 48 -11.32 10.78 4.97
C GLN A 48 -11.32 12.31 5.17
N GLY A 49 -11.87 13.07 4.22
CA GLY A 49 -11.96 14.53 4.27
C GLY A 49 -10.68 15.26 3.86
N PHE A 50 -9.72 14.57 3.25
CA PHE A 50 -8.45 15.16 2.80
C PHE A 50 -8.41 15.32 1.28
N LYS A 51 -7.73 16.38 0.82
CA LYS A 51 -7.47 16.63 -0.59
C LYS A 51 -6.01 16.36 -0.90
N ILE A 52 -5.73 15.34 -1.70
CA ILE A 52 -4.38 15.02 -2.19
C ILE A 52 -4.20 15.61 -3.59
N ILE A 53 -3.08 16.27 -3.82
CA ILE A 53 -2.76 16.96 -5.07
C ILE A 53 -1.68 16.15 -5.81
N THR A 54 -1.99 15.65 -7.00
CA THR A 54 -1.13 14.70 -7.75
C THR A 54 -0.44 15.32 -8.96
N THR A 55 -0.56 16.63 -9.15
CA THR A 55 -0.06 17.38 -10.31
C THR A 55 1.46 17.46 -10.39
N ALA A 56 2.15 17.52 -9.25
CA ALA A 56 3.61 17.51 -9.17
C ALA A 56 4.08 16.79 -7.91
N GLY A 57 5.30 16.24 -7.95
CA GLY A 57 5.88 15.50 -6.82
C GLY A 57 5.95 16.32 -5.52
N LYS A 58 6.26 17.62 -5.60
CA LYS A 58 6.29 18.53 -4.44
C LYS A 58 4.90 18.77 -3.85
N GLU A 59 3.90 18.96 -4.69
CA GLU A 59 2.50 19.19 -4.26
C GLU A 59 1.91 17.91 -3.65
N LEU A 60 2.27 16.74 -4.21
CA LEU A 60 1.93 15.45 -3.64
C LEU A 60 2.53 15.27 -2.24
N ALA A 61 3.83 15.55 -2.08
CA ALA A 61 4.50 15.47 -0.79
C ALA A 61 3.86 16.43 0.23
N THR A 62 3.64 17.69 -0.15
CA THR A 62 3.06 18.72 0.73
C THR A 62 1.63 18.34 1.17
N SER A 63 0.77 17.95 0.22
CA SER A 63 -0.61 17.54 0.54
C SER A 63 -0.67 16.24 1.37
N LEU A 64 0.29 15.32 1.20
CA LEU A 64 0.44 14.16 2.07
C LEU A 64 0.93 14.55 3.47
N ASP A 65 1.84 15.52 3.60
CA ASP A 65 2.32 15.99 4.91
C ASP A 65 1.21 16.68 5.72
N GLU A 66 0.33 17.42 5.05
CA GLU A 66 -0.83 18.10 5.65
C GLU A 66 -1.97 17.14 6.03
N ALA A 67 -2.02 15.93 5.44
CA ALA A 67 -3.07 14.95 5.67
C ALA A 67 -2.89 14.20 7.00
N VAL A 68 -3.10 14.90 8.11
CA VAL A 68 -2.98 14.38 9.48
C VAL A 68 -4.33 14.43 10.19
N ASN A 69 -4.77 13.29 10.71
CA ASN A 69 -5.98 13.18 11.53
C ASN A 69 -5.60 12.89 13.00
N PRO A 70 -5.88 13.79 13.95
CA PRO A 70 -5.59 13.56 15.38
C PRO A 70 -6.26 12.31 15.96
N ASN A 71 -7.44 11.94 15.45
CA ASN A 71 -8.19 10.77 15.91
C ASN A 71 -7.64 9.46 15.32
N ASN A 72 -6.85 9.52 14.26
CA ASN A 72 -6.19 8.37 13.66
C ASN A 72 -4.76 8.74 13.22
N PRO A 73 -3.78 8.70 14.14
CA PRO A 73 -2.39 9.03 13.83
C PRO A 73 -1.78 8.15 12.73
N TYR A 74 -2.31 6.94 12.52
CA TYR A 74 -1.80 6.01 11.52
C TYR A 74 -2.28 6.33 10.10
N LEU A 75 -3.31 7.18 9.93
CA LEU A 75 -3.89 7.54 8.63
C LEU A 75 -2.85 8.06 7.65
N ASN A 76 -1.95 8.95 8.11
CA ASN A 76 -0.90 9.50 7.26
C ASN A 76 0.02 8.41 6.70
N THR A 77 0.37 7.44 7.55
CA THR A 77 1.20 6.29 7.17
C THR A 77 0.49 5.45 6.12
N MET A 78 -0.81 5.21 6.28
CA MET A 78 -1.60 4.46 5.28
C MET A 78 -1.70 5.19 3.94
N LEU A 79 -1.90 6.51 3.94
CA LEU A 79 -1.87 7.33 2.73
C LEU A 79 -0.52 7.24 2.01
N ARG A 80 0.61 7.27 2.74
CA ARG A 80 1.94 7.10 2.16
C ARG A 80 2.20 5.70 1.61
N ILE A 81 1.66 4.66 2.27
CA ILE A 81 1.70 3.29 1.75
C ILE A 81 0.96 3.22 0.42
N LEU A 82 -0.26 3.78 0.34
CA LEU A 82 -1.02 3.84 -0.92
C LEU A 82 -0.29 4.64 -1.99
N ALA A 83 0.25 5.82 -1.66
CA ALA A 83 1.01 6.64 -2.60
C ALA A 83 2.21 5.89 -3.18
N THR A 84 2.91 5.11 -2.35
CA THR A 84 4.03 4.27 -2.79
C THR A 84 3.59 3.19 -3.79
N ARG A 85 2.36 2.68 -3.68
CA ARG A 85 1.79 1.69 -4.62
C ARG A 85 1.43 2.31 -5.99
N CYS A 86 1.22 3.62 -6.05
CA CYS A 86 0.95 4.34 -7.30
C CYS A 86 2.22 4.58 -8.15
N MET A 87 3.39 4.51 -7.52
CA MET A 87 4.69 4.82 -8.15
C MET A 87 5.11 3.77 -9.19
N MET A 88 5.89 4.21 -10.18
CA MET A 88 6.50 3.32 -11.16
C MET A 88 7.75 2.62 -10.60
N GLN A 89 8.19 1.57 -11.29
CA GLN A 89 9.44 0.92 -10.94
C GLN A 89 10.62 1.78 -11.42
N ALA A 90 11.53 2.13 -10.51
CA ALA A 90 12.82 2.72 -10.87
C ALA A 90 13.76 1.70 -11.54
N VAL A 91 14.43 2.09 -12.61
CA VAL A 91 15.21 1.21 -13.49
C VAL A 91 16.58 1.80 -13.84
N TYR A 92 17.57 0.93 -13.99
CA TYR A 92 18.86 1.28 -14.58
C TYR A 92 18.73 1.43 -16.09
N PHE A 93 19.53 2.33 -16.66
CA PHE A 93 19.63 2.56 -18.09
C PHE A 93 21.01 3.14 -18.44
N ILE A 94 21.31 3.21 -19.73
CA ILE A 94 22.54 3.85 -20.24
C ILE A 94 22.17 5.21 -20.81
N SER A 95 22.91 6.26 -20.46
CA SER A 95 22.60 7.66 -20.80
C SER A 95 22.30 7.87 -22.28
N GLY A 96 23.09 7.30 -23.20
CA GLY A 96 22.87 7.46 -24.64
C GLY A 96 21.57 6.81 -25.16
N THR A 97 20.90 5.95 -24.39
CA THR A 97 19.69 5.24 -24.86
C THR A 97 18.40 6.02 -24.71
N LEU A 98 18.41 7.13 -23.95
CA LEU A 98 17.25 7.97 -23.66
C LEU A 98 17.61 9.44 -23.83
N GLN A 99 16.60 10.30 -23.91
CA GLN A 99 16.81 11.75 -23.89
C GLN A 99 17.10 12.24 -22.46
N ARG A 100 17.79 13.37 -22.31
CA ARG A 100 18.24 13.89 -21.01
C ARG A 100 17.05 14.18 -20.07
N GLU A 101 15.92 14.59 -20.63
CA GLU A 101 14.67 14.86 -19.92
C GLU A 101 14.13 13.60 -19.23
N GLU A 102 14.44 12.41 -19.76
CA GLU A 102 14.01 11.14 -19.19
C GLU A 102 14.93 10.63 -18.07
N PHE A 103 16.05 11.31 -17.79
CA PHE A 103 16.99 10.89 -16.74
C PHE A 103 16.44 11.13 -15.34
N PHE A 104 15.40 11.97 -15.25
CA PHE A 104 14.78 12.42 -14.02
C PHE A 104 14.39 11.25 -13.10
N HIS A 105 14.65 11.44 -11.81
CA HIS A 105 14.28 10.51 -10.76
C HIS A 105 13.12 11.07 -9.93
N TYR A 106 11.89 10.78 -10.35
CA TYR A 106 10.65 11.30 -9.75
C TYR A 106 10.62 11.23 -8.22
N GLY A 107 10.86 10.04 -7.67
CA GLY A 107 10.78 9.82 -6.22
C GLY A 107 11.88 10.52 -5.38
N LEU A 108 12.94 11.03 -6.02
CA LEU A 108 14.00 11.80 -5.33
C LEU A 108 13.97 13.29 -5.72
N ALA A 109 13.09 13.68 -6.63
CA ALA A 109 13.09 15.00 -7.26
C ALA A 109 14.48 15.43 -7.79
N ALA A 110 15.27 14.46 -8.28
CA ALA A 110 16.64 14.70 -8.75
C ALA A 110 16.71 14.63 -10.30
N PRO A 111 17.41 15.58 -10.96
CA PRO A 111 17.53 15.61 -12.42
C PRO A 111 18.31 14.42 -12.98
N ILE A 112 19.29 13.92 -12.22
CA ILE A 112 20.11 12.77 -12.58
C ILE A 112 20.48 11.99 -11.32
N TYR A 113 20.56 10.67 -11.44
CA TYR A 113 20.89 9.80 -10.32
C TYR A 113 21.54 8.50 -10.80
N THR A 114 22.42 7.94 -9.98
CA THR A 114 22.96 6.59 -10.17
C THR A 114 23.16 5.91 -8.81
N HIS A 115 23.59 4.66 -8.81
CA HIS A 115 24.06 3.99 -7.61
C HIS A 115 25.59 3.87 -7.63
N PHE A 116 26.23 4.33 -6.58
CA PHE A 116 27.69 4.32 -6.41
C PHE A 116 28.13 3.71 -5.06
N THR A 117 27.33 3.86 -4.02
CA THR A 117 27.74 3.66 -2.62
C THR A 117 27.72 2.21 -2.12
N SER A 118 27.48 1.20 -2.96
CA SER A 118 27.40 -0.20 -2.50
C SER A 118 27.89 -1.25 -3.53
N PRO A 119 29.15 -1.16 -4.02
CA PRO A 119 29.70 -2.10 -5.01
C PRO A 119 29.75 -3.57 -4.55
N ILE A 120 29.85 -3.82 -3.23
CA ILE A 120 29.87 -5.19 -2.68
C ILE A 120 28.58 -5.97 -2.98
N ARG A 121 27.44 -5.28 -3.04
CA ARG A 121 26.10 -5.90 -3.15
C ARG A 121 25.35 -5.52 -4.43
N ARG A 122 25.93 -4.70 -5.29
CA ARG A 122 25.31 -4.23 -6.54
C ARG A 122 26.37 -4.08 -7.63
N TYR A 123 26.18 -4.81 -8.73
CA TYR A 123 27.11 -4.75 -9.86
C TYR A 123 27.00 -3.43 -10.65
N ALA A 124 25.86 -2.75 -10.60
CA ALA A 124 25.71 -1.41 -11.20
C ALA A 124 26.75 -0.44 -10.64
N ASP A 125 26.90 -0.41 -9.31
CA ASP A 125 27.91 0.41 -8.63
C ASP A 125 29.32 0.05 -9.12
N VAL A 126 29.64 -1.24 -9.37
CA VAL A 126 30.97 -1.64 -9.91
C VAL A 126 31.24 -0.99 -11.27
N ILE A 127 30.25 -0.95 -12.17
CA ILE A 127 30.40 -0.27 -13.47
C ILE A 127 30.58 1.23 -13.27
N VAL A 128 29.80 1.85 -12.38
CA VAL A 128 29.93 3.27 -12.04
C VAL A 128 31.32 3.58 -11.46
N HIS A 129 31.86 2.72 -10.59
CA HIS A 129 33.22 2.85 -10.05
C HIS A 129 34.27 2.80 -11.16
N ARG A 130 34.14 1.89 -12.14
CA ARG A 130 35.05 1.81 -13.30
C ARG A 130 35.00 3.08 -14.16
N LEU A 131 33.80 3.57 -14.47
CA LEU A 131 33.62 4.81 -15.23
C LEU A 131 34.22 6.00 -14.48
N LEU A 132 33.94 6.13 -13.17
CA LEU A 132 34.48 7.22 -12.36
C LEU A 132 36.00 7.16 -12.23
N ALA A 133 36.59 5.97 -12.09
CA ALA A 133 38.04 5.78 -12.08
C ALA A 133 38.69 6.27 -13.38
N ALA A 134 38.06 6.00 -14.52
CA ALA A 134 38.49 6.52 -15.81
C ALA A 134 38.33 8.06 -15.90
N CYS A 135 37.23 8.63 -15.37
CA CYS A 135 37.02 10.08 -15.34
C CYS A 135 38.13 10.84 -14.58
N ILE A 136 38.74 10.22 -13.57
CA ILE A 136 39.79 10.84 -12.75
C ILE A 136 41.21 10.41 -13.17
N GLY A 137 41.33 9.60 -14.23
CA GLY A 137 42.62 9.09 -14.72
C GLY A 137 43.30 8.09 -13.77
N ALA A 138 42.55 7.49 -12.83
CA ALA A 138 43.06 6.45 -11.93
C ALA A 138 43.07 5.07 -12.60
N ASP A 139 42.29 4.88 -13.66
CA ASP A 139 42.27 3.69 -14.50
C ASP A 139 41.94 4.06 -15.96
N SER A 140 42.02 3.10 -16.86
CA SER A 140 41.77 3.27 -18.29
C SER A 140 40.45 2.62 -18.75
N THR A 141 39.85 3.18 -19.81
CA THR A 141 38.67 2.60 -20.43
C THR A 141 39.03 1.39 -21.29
N TYR A 142 38.06 0.50 -21.51
CA TYR A 142 38.16 -0.61 -22.47
C TYR A 142 36.90 -0.66 -23.37
N PRO A 143 36.96 -1.27 -24.57
CA PRO A 143 35.88 -1.18 -25.56
C PRO A 143 34.50 -1.60 -25.03
N GLU A 144 34.43 -2.69 -24.27
CA GLU A 144 33.18 -3.19 -23.70
C GLU A 144 32.56 -2.24 -22.64
N LEU A 145 33.37 -1.46 -21.93
CA LEU A 145 32.89 -0.47 -20.95
C LEU A 145 32.11 0.65 -21.65
N LEU A 146 32.48 0.98 -22.88
CA LEU A 146 31.90 2.07 -23.67
C LEU A 146 30.84 1.58 -24.66
N ASP A 147 30.67 0.26 -24.81
CA ASP A 147 29.67 -0.32 -25.72
C ASP A 147 28.24 -0.10 -25.18
N LYS A 148 27.51 0.79 -25.85
CA LYS A 148 26.13 1.15 -25.53
C LYS A 148 25.16 -0.03 -25.57
N LYS A 149 25.29 -0.93 -26.55
CA LYS A 149 24.36 -2.06 -26.73
C LYS A 149 24.61 -3.13 -25.68
N LEU A 150 25.88 -3.44 -25.43
CA LEU A 150 26.29 -4.37 -24.37
C LEU A 150 25.79 -3.89 -23.00
N ASN A 151 26.06 -2.62 -22.68
CA ASN A 151 25.71 -2.07 -21.37
C ASN A 151 24.20 -1.84 -21.20
N SER A 152 23.45 -1.61 -22.28
CA SER A 152 21.99 -1.61 -22.25
C SER A 152 21.42 -3.00 -21.90
N ASN A 153 21.96 -4.06 -22.51
CA ASN A 153 21.60 -5.43 -22.16
C ASN A 153 21.97 -5.78 -20.71
N LEU A 154 23.12 -5.29 -20.22
CA LEU A 154 23.51 -5.41 -18.82
C LEU A 154 22.48 -4.72 -17.90
N CYS A 155 22.05 -3.50 -18.21
CA CYS A 155 21.02 -2.80 -17.45
C CYS A 155 19.72 -3.62 -17.37
N ASN A 156 19.27 -4.21 -18.50
CA ASN A 156 18.09 -5.07 -18.53
C ASN A 156 18.25 -6.29 -17.62
N ASN A 157 19.42 -6.94 -17.62
CA ASN A 157 19.72 -8.04 -16.72
C ASN A 157 19.68 -7.61 -15.24
N LEU A 158 20.32 -6.47 -14.91
CA LEU A 158 20.36 -5.94 -13.55
C LEU A 158 18.96 -5.55 -13.05
N ASN A 159 18.13 -4.95 -13.90
CA ASN A 159 16.74 -4.63 -13.60
C ASN A 159 15.92 -5.89 -13.31
N TYR A 160 16.05 -6.93 -14.15
CA TYR A 160 15.41 -8.22 -13.94
C TYR A 160 15.87 -8.86 -12.62
N ARG A 161 17.18 -8.92 -12.37
CA ARG A 161 17.74 -9.52 -11.15
C ARG A 161 17.34 -8.78 -9.89
N ASN A 162 17.33 -7.44 -9.92
CA ASN A 162 16.84 -6.63 -8.80
C ASN A 162 15.36 -6.94 -8.49
N ARG A 163 14.50 -7.06 -9.51
CA ARG A 163 13.09 -7.42 -9.31
C ARG A 163 12.94 -8.82 -8.72
N MET A 164 13.69 -9.80 -9.23
CA MET A 164 13.66 -11.17 -8.70
C MET A 164 14.17 -11.26 -7.26
N ALA A 165 15.22 -10.50 -6.91
CA ALA A 165 15.72 -10.42 -5.54
C ALA A 165 14.66 -9.88 -4.57
N GLN A 166 13.93 -8.84 -4.96
CA GLN A 166 12.81 -8.32 -4.16
C GLN A 166 11.68 -9.35 -4.00
N TYR A 167 11.35 -10.09 -5.05
CA TYR A 167 10.32 -11.13 -5.00
C TYR A 167 10.73 -12.26 -4.05
N ALA A 168 11.98 -12.72 -4.15
CA ALA A 168 12.52 -13.73 -3.24
C ALA A 168 12.54 -13.24 -1.78
N GLY A 169 12.95 -11.99 -1.54
CA GLY A 169 12.91 -11.38 -0.21
C GLY A 169 11.50 -11.34 0.38
N ARG A 170 10.50 -10.90 -0.40
CA ARG A 170 9.09 -10.90 0.03
C ARG A 170 8.55 -12.31 0.28
N ALA A 171 8.88 -13.27 -0.58
CA ALA A 171 8.48 -14.67 -0.40
C ALA A 171 9.09 -15.27 0.87
N SER A 172 10.35 -14.95 1.17
CA SER A 172 11.01 -15.36 2.42
C SER A 172 10.30 -14.78 3.64
N VAL A 173 9.99 -13.47 3.64
CA VAL A 173 9.22 -12.85 4.73
C VAL A 173 7.85 -13.52 4.89
N ALA A 174 7.12 -13.75 3.79
CA ALA A 174 5.82 -14.42 3.83
C ALA A 174 5.91 -15.84 4.44
N LEU A 175 6.92 -16.62 4.06
CA LEU A 175 7.16 -17.95 4.65
C LEU A 175 7.40 -17.87 6.16
N HIS A 176 8.22 -16.92 6.61
CA HIS A 176 8.48 -16.75 8.05
C HIS A 176 7.23 -16.27 8.80
N THR A 177 6.40 -15.44 8.17
CA THR A 177 5.08 -15.07 8.70
C THR A 177 4.19 -16.31 8.86
N HIS A 178 4.13 -17.20 7.88
CA HIS A 178 3.36 -18.45 8.01
C HIS A 178 3.85 -19.32 9.17
N LEU A 179 5.18 -19.48 9.31
CA LEU A 179 5.78 -20.20 10.43
C LEU A 179 5.41 -19.57 11.79
N PHE A 180 5.36 -18.24 11.87
CA PHE A 180 4.96 -17.53 13.08
C PHE A 180 3.50 -17.78 13.46
N PHE A 181 2.58 -17.82 12.49
CA PHE A 181 1.15 -18.06 12.72
C PHE A 181 0.77 -19.54 12.78
N ARG A 182 1.72 -20.46 12.63
CA ARG A 182 1.44 -21.90 12.69
C ARG A 182 0.85 -22.26 14.06
N ASN A 183 -0.33 -22.88 14.05
CA ASN A 183 -1.10 -23.23 15.25
C ASN A 183 -1.48 -22.02 16.13
N ARG A 184 -1.50 -20.81 15.57
CA ARG A 184 -1.95 -19.59 16.26
C ARG A 184 -3.15 -19.01 15.53
N SER A 185 -4.10 -18.49 16.32
CA SER A 185 -5.20 -17.67 15.83
C SER A 185 -5.31 -16.45 16.71
N GLU A 186 -5.19 -15.26 16.12
CA GLU A 186 -5.24 -14.00 16.85
C GLU A 186 -6.16 -13.02 16.13
N ASP A 187 -6.91 -12.25 16.92
CA ASP A 187 -7.77 -11.19 16.42
C ASP A 187 -7.02 -9.87 16.54
N GLU A 188 -6.89 -9.17 15.43
CA GLU A 188 -6.10 -7.94 15.35
C GLU A 188 -6.84 -6.82 14.64
N GLN A 189 -6.48 -5.59 15.00
CA GLN A 189 -6.96 -4.42 14.29
C GLN A 189 -6.25 -4.30 12.94
N ALA A 190 -7.05 -4.11 11.91
CA ALA A 190 -6.62 -3.89 10.53
C ALA A 190 -7.37 -2.70 9.93
N PHE A 191 -6.89 -2.25 8.78
CA PHE A 191 -7.50 -1.15 8.04
C PHE A 191 -7.71 -1.56 6.59
N VAL A 192 -8.86 -1.20 6.02
CA VAL A 192 -9.13 -1.45 4.60
C VAL A 192 -8.24 -0.53 3.75
N LEU A 193 -7.35 -1.07 2.93
CA LEU A 193 -6.55 -0.29 1.98
C LEU A 193 -7.26 -0.10 0.65
N PHE A 194 -7.76 -1.20 0.08
CA PHE A 194 -8.47 -1.18 -1.19
C PHE A 194 -9.75 -1.98 -1.11
N VAL A 195 -10.80 -1.40 -1.66
CA VAL A 195 -12.07 -2.06 -1.89
C VAL A 195 -12.11 -2.50 -3.35
N ARG A 196 -12.15 -3.80 -3.60
CA ARG A 196 -12.31 -4.38 -4.94
C ARG A 196 -13.72 -4.95 -5.09
N LYS A 197 -14.12 -5.30 -6.31
CA LYS A 197 -15.43 -5.93 -6.59
C LYS A 197 -15.65 -7.25 -5.84
N ASN A 198 -14.60 -8.04 -5.64
CA ASN A 198 -14.68 -9.38 -5.04
C ASN A 198 -13.92 -9.55 -3.72
N ALA A 199 -13.25 -8.50 -3.24
CA ALA A 199 -12.44 -8.59 -2.04
C ALA A 199 -12.16 -7.25 -1.39
N LEU A 200 -11.88 -7.29 -0.09
CA LEU A 200 -11.33 -6.19 0.68
C LEU A 200 -9.84 -6.48 0.91
N GLN A 201 -8.97 -5.61 0.43
CA GLN A 201 -7.55 -5.66 0.77
C GLN A 201 -7.34 -4.86 2.04
N ILE A 202 -6.72 -5.49 3.03
CA ILE A 202 -6.53 -4.93 4.37
C ILE A 202 -5.05 -4.85 4.69
N LEU A 203 -4.69 -3.95 5.61
CA LEU A 203 -3.37 -3.84 6.22
C LEU A 203 -3.49 -4.15 7.69
N VAL A 204 -2.63 -5.02 8.22
CA VAL A 204 -2.50 -5.29 9.66
C VAL A 204 -1.26 -4.57 10.17
N PRO A 205 -1.38 -3.39 10.82
CA PRO A 205 -0.23 -2.57 11.17
C PRO A 205 0.74 -3.25 12.13
N LYS A 206 0.22 -4.01 13.10
CA LYS A 206 1.02 -4.71 14.13
C LYS A 206 2.12 -5.58 13.52
N TYR A 207 1.83 -6.22 12.39
CA TYR A 207 2.76 -7.12 11.72
C TYR A 207 3.29 -6.58 10.38
N GLY A 208 2.74 -5.46 9.89
CA GLY A 208 3.22 -4.80 8.69
C GLY A 208 2.97 -5.56 7.39
N PHE A 209 1.96 -6.45 7.34
CA PHE A 209 1.59 -7.16 6.12
C PHE A 209 0.15 -6.89 5.69
N GLU A 210 -0.10 -7.15 4.40
CA GLU A 210 -1.39 -6.99 3.76
C GLU A 210 -2.10 -8.33 3.64
N GLY A 211 -3.43 -8.30 3.76
CA GLY A 211 -4.32 -9.45 3.64
C GLY A 211 -5.41 -9.18 2.62
N THR A 212 -6.07 -10.26 2.17
CA THR A 212 -7.24 -10.14 1.31
C THR A 212 -8.38 -10.94 1.93
N ILE A 213 -9.48 -10.26 2.25
CA ILE A 213 -10.74 -10.87 2.65
C ILE A 213 -11.59 -10.98 1.40
N TYR A 214 -11.89 -12.20 0.96
CA TYR A 214 -12.79 -12.41 -0.16
C TYR A 214 -14.23 -12.21 0.30
N VAL A 215 -15.00 -11.42 -0.45
CA VAL A 215 -16.43 -11.14 -0.17
C VAL A 215 -17.38 -11.85 -1.14
N THR A 216 -16.91 -12.18 -2.34
CA THR A 216 -17.62 -12.99 -3.33
C THR A 216 -16.74 -14.15 -3.81
N GLY A 217 -17.37 -15.30 -4.05
CA GLY A 217 -16.70 -16.51 -4.48
C GLY A 217 -16.24 -16.43 -5.93
N ARG A 218 -15.62 -17.51 -6.42
CA ARG A 218 -15.38 -17.64 -7.86
C ARG A 218 -16.74 -17.63 -8.58
N ASP A 219 -16.84 -16.87 -9.67
CA ASP A 219 -18.05 -16.70 -10.48
C ASP A 219 -19.24 -15.99 -9.82
N ASN A 220 -18.98 -15.02 -8.93
CA ASN A 220 -20.03 -14.20 -8.30
C ASN A 220 -20.99 -15.02 -7.41
N GLN A 221 -20.63 -16.25 -7.09
CA GLN A 221 -21.36 -17.09 -6.14
C GLN A 221 -21.13 -16.60 -4.70
N GLU A 222 -22.15 -16.77 -3.85
CA GLU A 222 -22.04 -16.45 -2.42
C GLU A 222 -20.98 -17.35 -1.77
N ILE A 223 -20.00 -16.76 -1.07
CA ILE A 223 -18.98 -17.54 -0.33
C ILE A 223 -19.61 -18.25 0.87
N LYS A 224 -20.56 -17.58 1.53
CA LYS A 224 -21.28 -18.06 2.70
C LYS A 224 -22.75 -17.66 2.56
N SER A 225 -23.66 -18.60 2.86
CA SER A 225 -25.08 -18.54 2.51
C SER A 225 -25.78 -17.26 3.02
N GLY A 226 -26.42 -16.52 2.10
CA GLY A 226 -27.37 -15.45 2.42
C GLY A 226 -26.77 -14.03 2.55
N VAL A 227 -25.49 -13.83 2.24
CA VAL A 227 -24.82 -12.52 2.34
C VAL A 227 -24.48 -11.98 0.96
N ARG A 228 -25.10 -10.86 0.58
CA ARG A 228 -24.85 -10.18 -0.70
C ARG A 228 -24.13 -8.85 -0.50
N PHE A 229 -22.92 -8.77 -1.06
CA PHE A 229 -22.17 -7.53 -1.16
C PHE A 229 -22.54 -6.79 -2.47
N VAL A 230 -22.75 -5.48 -2.36
CA VAL A 230 -22.96 -4.58 -3.49
C VAL A 230 -21.74 -3.68 -3.61
N TYR A 231 -21.08 -3.71 -4.77
CA TYR A 231 -19.92 -2.89 -5.06
C TYR A 231 -20.32 -1.65 -5.86
N ASP A 232 -19.88 -0.50 -5.38
CA ASP A 232 -20.02 0.79 -6.05
C ASP A 232 -18.69 1.15 -6.73
N GLU A 233 -18.68 1.18 -8.07
CA GLU A 233 -17.50 1.48 -8.89
C GLU A 233 -17.09 2.96 -8.82
N GLU A 234 -18.05 3.88 -8.68
CA GLU A 234 -17.77 5.31 -8.65
C GLU A 234 -17.10 5.68 -7.33
N GLN A 235 -17.68 5.25 -6.22
CA GLN A 235 -17.22 5.56 -4.86
C GLN A 235 -16.13 4.60 -4.36
N GLN A 236 -15.88 3.48 -5.05
CA GLN A 236 -15.01 2.39 -4.60
C GLN A 236 -15.37 1.91 -3.19
N THR A 237 -16.66 1.62 -2.98
CA THR A 237 -17.17 1.14 -1.69
C THR A 237 -17.87 -0.21 -1.83
N GLN A 238 -17.90 -0.95 -0.74
CA GLN A 238 -18.68 -2.20 -0.66
C GLN A 238 -19.70 -2.12 0.45
N ARG A 239 -20.95 -2.45 0.13
CA ARG A 239 -22.04 -2.45 1.09
C ARG A 239 -22.60 -3.84 1.29
N CYS A 240 -22.83 -4.20 2.55
CA CYS A 240 -23.54 -5.41 2.96
C CYS A 240 -24.59 -5.04 4.01
N GLY A 241 -25.87 -5.03 3.63
CA GLY A 241 -26.96 -4.58 4.50
C GLY A 241 -26.78 -3.11 4.91
N ASP A 242 -26.56 -2.89 6.20
CA ASP A 242 -26.34 -1.56 6.79
C ASP A 242 -24.84 -1.18 6.91
N VAL A 243 -23.95 -2.14 6.70
CA VAL A 243 -22.50 -1.92 6.81
C VAL A 243 -21.94 -1.50 5.46
N VAL A 244 -21.19 -0.41 5.44
CA VAL A 244 -20.47 0.08 4.26
C VAL A 244 -18.98 0.09 4.59
N PHE A 245 -18.18 -0.57 3.74
CA PHE A 245 -16.73 -0.58 3.79
C PHE A 245 -16.18 0.45 2.81
N ARG A 246 -15.35 1.34 3.34
CA ARG A 246 -14.60 2.37 2.61
C ARG A 246 -13.10 2.18 2.85
N ALA A 247 -12.30 2.85 2.05
CA ALA A 247 -10.86 2.91 2.30
C ALA A 247 -10.57 3.60 3.65
N PHE A 248 -9.62 3.03 4.38
CA PHE A 248 -9.15 3.38 5.72
C PHE A 248 -10.12 3.14 6.87
N ASP A 249 -11.25 2.46 6.62
CA ASP A 249 -12.13 2.03 7.71
C ASP A 249 -11.41 1.00 8.59
N PRO A 250 -11.48 1.14 9.92
CA PRO A 250 -10.94 0.16 10.84
C PRO A 250 -11.82 -1.09 10.84
N VAL A 251 -11.17 -2.25 10.81
CA VAL A 251 -11.81 -3.57 10.90
C VAL A 251 -11.04 -4.43 11.88
N THR A 252 -11.71 -5.36 12.54
CA THR A 252 -11.05 -6.41 13.33
C THR A 252 -11.08 -7.69 12.54
N VAL A 253 -9.93 -8.34 12.41
CA VAL A 253 -9.77 -9.54 11.58
C VAL A 253 -9.10 -10.64 12.36
N ARG A 254 -9.59 -11.87 12.17
CA ARG A 254 -8.97 -13.08 12.69
C ARG A 254 -7.94 -13.57 11.70
N LEU A 255 -6.72 -13.73 12.19
CA LEU A 255 -5.58 -14.24 11.45
C LEU A 255 -5.42 -15.72 11.75
N SER A 256 -5.37 -16.56 10.72
CA SER A 256 -5.14 -18.00 10.88
C SER A 256 -4.42 -18.57 9.66
N LEU A 257 -3.69 -19.68 9.84
CA LEU A 257 -3.02 -20.35 8.75
C LEU A 257 -3.90 -21.48 8.19
N ASP A 258 -4.27 -21.39 6.92
CA ASP A 258 -4.81 -22.53 6.19
C ASP A 258 -3.67 -23.43 5.72
N SER A 259 -3.62 -24.62 6.30
CA SER A 259 -2.62 -25.67 6.04
C SER A 259 -3.22 -26.88 5.30
N THR A 260 -4.42 -26.75 4.72
CA THR A 260 -5.06 -27.82 3.95
C THR A 260 -4.23 -28.26 2.75
N ASN A 261 -3.49 -27.33 2.13
CA ASN A 261 -2.51 -27.62 1.09
C ASN A 261 -1.09 -27.31 1.59
N VAL A 262 -0.32 -28.36 1.87
CA VAL A 262 1.06 -28.26 2.37
C VAL A 262 2.00 -27.52 1.41
N GLN A 263 1.76 -27.58 0.10
CA GLN A 263 2.58 -26.86 -0.89
C GLN A 263 2.25 -25.37 -0.95
N HIS A 264 1.06 -24.98 -0.50
CA HIS A 264 0.54 -23.62 -0.58
C HIS A 264 -0.19 -23.27 0.69
N GLU A 265 0.52 -23.27 1.82
CA GLU A 265 0.01 -22.68 3.06
C GLU A 265 -0.31 -21.20 2.83
N LYS A 266 -1.44 -20.74 3.37
CA LYS A 266 -1.90 -19.36 3.16
C LYS A 266 -2.39 -18.79 4.46
N LEU A 267 -1.99 -17.55 4.74
CA LEU A 267 -2.62 -16.78 5.79
C LEU A 267 -4.04 -16.38 5.35
N VAL A 268 -5.03 -16.83 6.11
CA VAL A 268 -6.45 -16.53 5.90
C VAL A 268 -6.86 -15.44 6.88
N PHE A 269 -7.65 -14.51 6.34
CA PHE A 269 -8.18 -13.36 7.05
C PHE A 269 -9.69 -13.47 7.08
N GLU A 270 -10.25 -13.59 8.27
CA GLU A 270 -11.69 -13.59 8.45
C GLU A 270 -12.14 -12.32 9.16
N LEU A 271 -13.23 -11.72 8.71
CA LEU A 271 -13.76 -10.53 9.35
C LEU A 271 -14.35 -10.90 10.72
N VAL A 272 -14.01 -10.15 11.76
CA VAL A 272 -14.64 -10.26 13.09
C VAL A 272 -15.55 -9.05 13.31
N ARG A 273 -15.02 -7.84 13.08
CA ARG A 273 -15.77 -6.58 13.17
C ARG A 273 -15.54 -5.71 11.94
N PRO A 274 -16.58 -5.05 11.41
CA PRO A 274 -18.00 -5.11 11.80
C PRO A 274 -18.63 -6.51 11.63
N TYR A 275 -19.55 -6.88 12.53
CA TYR A 275 -20.16 -8.21 12.51
C TYR A 275 -21.26 -8.28 11.45
N ILE A 276 -21.10 -9.21 10.51
CA ILE A 276 -22.08 -9.50 9.46
C ILE A 276 -22.57 -10.94 9.67
N PRO A 277 -23.87 -11.14 9.95
CA PRO A 277 -24.43 -12.47 10.13
C PRO A 277 -24.12 -13.37 8.93
N GLY A 278 -23.56 -14.56 9.18
CA GLY A 278 -23.20 -15.52 8.13
C GLY A 278 -21.86 -15.26 7.43
N PHE A 279 -21.19 -14.14 7.69
CA PHE A 279 -19.88 -13.81 7.09
C PHE A 279 -18.76 -13.67 8.13
N SER A 280 -19.02 -12.92 9.20
CA SER A 280 -18.03 -12.65 10.25
C SER A 280 -17.90 -13.82 11.24
N VAL A 281 -16.72 -13.95 11.86
CA VAL A 281 -16.47 -14.96 12.89
C VAL A 281 -17.12 -14.53 14.20
N ASP A 282 -17.97 -15.38 14.77
CA ASP A 282 -18.59 -15.14 16.08
C ASP A 282 -17.58 -15.46 17.19
N THR A 283 -17.06 -14.42 17.82
CA THR A 283 -16.24 -14.54 19.02
C THR A 283 -17.19 -14.53 20.21
N GLY A 284 -17.40 -15.71 20.82
CA GLY A 284 -18.38 -15.94 21.89
C GLY A 284 -18.27 -15.04 23.14
N GLU A 285 -17.31 -14.11 23.19
CA GLU A 285 -17.19 -13.04 24.19
C GLU A 285 -18.39 -12.07 24.19
N PHE A 286 -19.21 -12.04 23.15
CA PHE A 286 -20.29 -11.05 23.00
C PHE A 286 -21.72 -11.58 23.10
N LYS A 287 -21.92 -12.84 23.55
CA LYS A 287 -23.24 -13.24 24.09
C LYS A 287 -23.69 -12.32 25.23
N ALA A 288 -22.77 -11.69 25.95
CA ALA A 288 -23.07 -10.77 27.04
C ALA A 288 -23.51 -9.37 26.57
N GLU A 289 -22.89 -8.82 25.52
CA GLU A 289 -23.14 -7.45 25.07
C GLU A 289 -24.40 -7.35 24.18
N ALA A 290 -24.65 -8.39 23.36
CA ALA A 290 -25.92 -8.56 22.65
C ALA A 290 -27.09 -8.85 23.61
N ALA A 291 -26.88 -9.61 24.69
CA ALA A 291 -27.88 -9.80 25.73
C ALA A 291 -28.16 -8.51 26.51
N ALA A 292 -27.15 -7.67 26.74
CA ALA A 292 -27.31 -6.38 27.42
C ALA A 292 -28.11 -5.39 26.57
N THR A 293 -27.85 -5.29 25.26
CA THR A 293 -28.62 -4.41 24.35
C THR A 293 -30.07 -4.90 24.19
N VAL A 294 -30.30 -6.21 24.10
CA VAL A 294 -31.66 -6.78 24.04
C VAL A 294 -32.42 -6.58 25.36
N ALA A 295 -31.75 -6.71 26.51
CA ALA A 295 -32.33 -6.43 27.83
C ALA A 295 -32.69 -4.94 28.02
N GLU A 296 -31.85 -4.02 27.55
CA GLU A 296 -32.13 -2.58 27.58
C GLU A 296 -33.33 -2.19 26.69
N THR A 297 -33.44 -2.85 25.53
CA THR A 297 -34.55 -2.62 24.58
C THR A 297 -35.88 -3.19 25.10
N LEU A 298 -35.83 -4.30 25.85
CA LEU A 298 -37.00 -4.89 26.52
C LEU A 298 -37.42 -4.12 27.79
N ALA A 299 -36.48 -3.53 28.52
CA ALA A 299 -36.77 -2.69 29.68
C ALA A 299 -37.46 -1.38 29.28
N LYS A 300 -37.04 -0.75 28.17
CA LYS A 300 -37.69 0.45 27.61
C LYS A 300 -39.11 0.21 27.07
N ARG A 301 -39.48 -1.04 26.75
CA ARG A 301 -40.85 -1.40 26.32
C ARG A 301 -41.83 -1.66 27.48
N LYS A 302 -41.35 -1.81 28.71
CA LYS A 302 -42.19 -2.16 29.88
C LYS A 302 -42.48 -1.01 30.84
N GLY A 303 -41.93 0.18 30.64
CA GLY A 303 -42.12 1.32 31.53
C GLY A 303 -42.69 2.55 30.83
N ASP A 304 -44.01 2.60 30.62
CA ASP A 304 -44.87 3.74 31.02
C ASP A 304 -46.35 3.47 30.68
N PRO A 305 -47.29 3.55 31.65
CA PRO A 305 -48.67 3.88 31.38
C PRO A 305 -49.02 5.22 32.05
N THR A 306 -48.92 6.34 31.32
CA THR A 306 -49.43 7.62 31.83
C THR A 306 -50.92 7.84 31.48
N PRO A 307 -51.74 8.33 32.44
CA PRO A 307 -53.19 8.41 32.33
C PRO A 307 -53.66 9.69 31.61
N THR A 308 -54.76 9.55 30.86
CA THR A 308 -55.50 10.62 30.20
C THR A 308 -56.16 11.57 31.22
N LYS A 309 -55.78 12.86 31.21
CA LYS A 309 -56.52 13.94 31.89
C LYS A 309 -57.36 14.74 30.89
N THR A 310 -58.67 14.60 30.99
CA THR A 310 -59.70 15.44 30.37
C THR A 310 -59.73 16.82 31.03
N LYS A 311 -59.61 17.91 30.25
CA LYS A 311 -59.92 19.29 30.69
C LYS A 311 -61.08 19.85 29.87
N LYS A 312 -62.20 20.09 30.55
CA LYS A 312 -63.32 20.95 30.12
C LYS A 312 -62.88 22.42 30.22
N SER A 313 -63.19 23.25 29.21
CA SER A 313 -63.28 24.70 29.37
C SER A 313 -64.57 25.24 28.75
N LYS A 314 -65.33 25.96 29.59
CA LYS A 314 -66.60 26.64 29.32
C LYS A 314 -66.39 27.97 28.57
N LYS A 315 -67.44 28.36 27.85
CA LYS A 315 -67.76 29.63 27.18
C LYS A 315 -67.42 30.92 27.96
N GLY A 316 -67.19 32.01 27.19
CA GLY A 316 -67.68 33.35 27.57
C GLY A 316 -66.99 34.56 26.95
N LYS A 317 -67.31 34.93 25.70
CA LYS A 317 -67.96 36.18 25.26
C LYS A 317 -67.98 36.26 23.74
#